data_AF-A0A933CF72-F1
#
_entry.id   AF-A0A933CF72-F1
#
_cell.length_a   1.000
_cell.length_b   1.000
_cell.length_c   1.000
_cell.angle_alpha   90.00
_cell.angle_beta   90.00
_cell.angle_gamma   90.00
#
_symmetry.space_group_name_H-M   'P 1'
#
loop_
_entity.id
_entity.type
_entity.pdbx_description
1 polymer ?
#
loop_
_entity_poly.entity_id
_entity_poly.type
_entity_poly.pdbx_seq_one_letter_code
_entity_poly.pdbx_strand_id
1 'polypeptide(L)'
;MHLFKRAFVVIGLVLGIHIILLLTNGYAIDQIDTPMHFLGGLAMGMLGLAVHHSATSKHQVELLQPNPSLPRRSRPTWPAWYHYLFVVGFAMLVGIAWEFQEFVFDQTVSVWFDFPKAQISLADTMKDFLLDWLGASVAFFVFRKRV
;
A
#
# COMPACT_ATOMS: atom_id res chain seq x y z
N MET A 1 7.30 8.53 14.23
CA MET A 1 6.67 9.66 13.49
C MET A 1 7.24 9.88 12.09
N HIS A 2 8.56 9.83 11.87
CA HIS A 2 9.13 10.11 10.53
C HIS A 2 8.65 9.18 9.39
N LEU A 3 8.39 7.90 9.68
CA LEU A 3 7.88 6.95 8.67
C LEU A 3 6.47 7.30 8.19
N PHE A 4 5.55 7.59 9.11
CA PHE A 4 4.20 8.05 8.76
C PHE A 4 4.22 9.33 7.92
N LYS A 5 5.07 10.31 8.28
CA LYS A 5 5.22 11.53 7.47
C LYS A 5 5.62 11.21 6.03
N ARG A 6 6.58 10.31 5.84
CA ARG A 6 7.00 9.89 4.49
C ARG A 6 5.88 9.17 3.74
N ALA A 7 5.20 8.23 4.40
CA ALA A 7 4.07 7.51 3.81
C ALA A 7 2.97 8.49 3.36
N PHE A 8 2.55 9.42 4.23
CA PHE A 8 1.51 10.40 3.89
C PHE A 8 1.92 11.36 2.78
N VAL A 9 3.19 11.76 2.69
CA VAL A 9 3.67 12.55 1.55
C VAL A 9 3.51 11.76 0.24
N VAL A 10 3.94 10.49 0.21
CA VAL A 10 3.82 9.66 -0.99
C VAL A 10 2.36 9.42 -1.35
N ILE A 11 1.50 9.11 -0.37
CA ILE A 11 0.05 8.97 -0.57
C ILE A 11 -0.55 10.25 -1.15
N GLY A 12 -0.23 11.40 -0.56
CA GLY A 12 -0.71 12.69 -1.04
C GLY A 12 -0.28 12.99 -2.48
N LEU A 13 0.93 12.59 -2.87
CA LEU A 13 1.39 12.70 -4.25
C LEU A 13 0.61 11.81 -5.21
N VAL A 14 0.40 10.52 -4.86
CA VAL A 14 -0.38 9.59 -5.69
C VAL A 14 -1.83 10.04 -5.84
N LEU A 15 -2.48 10.45 -4.74
CA LEU A 15 -3.83 11.00 -4.78
C LEU A 15 -3.88 12.32 -5.57
N GLY A 16 -2.85 13.17 -5.47
CA GLY A 16 -2.74 14.38 -6.26
C GLY A 16 -2.71 14.08 -7.76
N ILE A 17 -1.92 13.09 -8.19
CA ILE A 17 -1.88 12.62 -9.57
C ILE A 17 -3.26 12.08 -9.99
N HIS A 18 -3.88 11.23 -9.17
CA HIS A 18 -5.21 10.69 -9.43
C HIS A 18 -6.25 11.78 -9.67
N ILE A 19 -6.30 12.81 -8.80
CA ILE A 19 -7.21 13.95 -8.94
C ILE A 19 -6.93 14.70 -10.25
N ILE A 20 -5.66 14.95 -10.58
CA ILE A 20 -5.29 15.62 -11.84
C ILE A 20 -5.76 14.79 -13.05
N LEU A 21 -5.59 13.47 -13.02
CA LEU A 21 -6.04 12.58 -14.10
C LEU A 21 -7.56 12.61 -14.25
N LEU A 22 -8.32 12.62 -13.15
CA LEU A 22 -9.78 12.78 -13.20
C LEU A 22 -10.20 14.13 -13.79
N LEU A 23 -9.57 15.23 -13.36
CA LEU A 23 -9.94 16.58 -13.79
C LEU A 23 -9.55 16.90 -15.25
N THR A 24 -8.53 16.22 -15.78
CA THR A 24 -8.01 16.47 -17.13
C THR A 24 -8.43 15.41 -18.15
N ASN A 25 -9.31 14.48 -17.78
CA ASN A 25 -9.64 13.29 -18.57
C ASN A 25 -8.39 12.45 -18.93
N GLY A 26 -7.37 12.47 -18.06
CA GLY A 26 -6.13 11.73 -18.24
C GLY A 26 -6.33 10.23 -18.25
N TYR A 27 -7.42 9.74 -17.63
CA TYR A 27 -7.84 8.33 -17.68
C TYR A 27 -8.24 7.84 -19.09
N ALA A 28 -8.40 8.73 -20.07
CA ALA A 28 -8.56 8.35 -21.47
C ALA A 28 -7.25 7.88 -22.13
N ILE A 29 -6.10 8.04 -21.47
CA ILE A 29 -4.83 7.53 -21.97
C ILE A 29 -4.75 6.03 -21.66
N ASP A 30 -4.58 5.21 -22.70
CA ASP A 30 -4.45 3.77 -22.56
C ASP A 30 -3.39 3.40 -21.51
N GLN A 31 -3.77 2.49 -20.61
CA GLN A 31 -2.91 1.93 -19.56
C GLN A 31 -2.38 2.95 -18.52
N ILE A 32 -2.92 4.17 -18.44
CA ILE A 32 -2.54 5.14 -17.40
C ILE A 32 -2.86 4.66 -15.98
N ASP A 33 -3.79 3.72 -15.87
CA ASP A 33 -4.19 3.11 -14.63
C ASP A 33 -3.14 2.12 -14.07
N THR A 34 -2.43 1.42 -14.94
CA THR A 34 -1.30 0.53 -14.59
C THR A 34 -0.22 1.20 -13.72
N PRO A 35 0.38 2.34 -14.11
CA PRO A 35 1.34 3.02 -13.24
C PRO A 35 0.67 3.56 -11.97
N MET A 36 -0.63 3.87 -11.97
CA MET A 36 -1.35 4.28 -10.77
C MET A 36 -1.45 3.16 -9.74
N HIS A 37 -1.76 1.92 -10.15
CA HIS A 37 -1.74 0.75 -9.26
C HIS A 37 -0.34 0.49 -8.69
N PHE A 38 0.69 0.51 -9.53
CA PHE A 38 2.06 0.35 -9.02
C PHE A 38 2.42 1.41 -7.97
N LEU A 39 2.08 2.68 -8.22
CA LEU A 39 2.32 3.78 -7.28
C LEU A 39 1.44 3.66 -6.02
N GLY A 40 0.20 3.21 -6.16
CA GLY A 40 -0.73 2.90 -5.08
C GLY A 40 -0.17 1.82 -4.15
N GLY A 41 0.23 0.68 -4.72
CA GLY A 41 0.92 -0.40 -4.01
C GLY A 41 2.18 0.07 -3.29
N LEU A 42 3.00 0.91 -3.93
CA LEU A 42 4.18 1.51 -3.29
C LEU A 42 3.80 2.40 -2.10
N ALA A 43 2.82 3.28 -2.27
CA ALA A 43 2.35 4.17 -1.21
C ALA A 43 1.77 3.39 -0.02
N MET A 44 0.93 2.38 -0.29
CA MET A 44 0.34 1.53 0.73
C MET A 44 1.37 0.60 1.38
N GLY A 45 2.37 0.11 0.65
CA GLY A 45 3.49 -0.62 1.21
C GLY A 45 4.31 0.23 2.19
N MET A 46 4.54 1.52 1.88
CA MET A 46 5.20 2.45 2.81
C MET A 46 4.36 2.71 4.07
N LEU A 47 3.04 2.82 3.93
CA LEU A 47 2.14 2.94 5.07
C LEU A 47 2.14 1.66 5.91
N GLY A 48 2.05 0.49 5.27
CA GLY A 48 2.12 -0.83 5.91
C GLY A 48 3.43 -1.00 6.70
N LEU A 49 4.57 -0.57 6.13
CA LEU A 49 5.85 -0.52 6.86
C LEU A 49 5.77 0.36 8.11
N ALA A 50 5.21 1.57 8.00
CA ALA A 50 5.10 2.49 9.13
C ALA A 50 4.19 1.94 10.24
N VAL A 51 3.06 1.33 9.87
CA VAL A 51 2.13 0.65 10.79
C VAL A 51 2.83 -0.53 11.46
N HIS A 52 3.47 -1.41 10.68
CA HIS A 52 4.15 -2.59 11.19
C HIS A 52 5.25 -2.23 12.19
N HIS A 53 6.08 -1.25 11.83
CA HIS A 53 7.14 -0.74 12.69
C HIS A 53 6.60 -0.19 14.01
N SER A 54 5.52 0.59 13.94
CA SER A 54 4.86 1.15 15.13
C SER A 54 4.31 0.06 16.04
N ALA A 55 3.66 -0.96 15.47
CA ALA A 55 3.09 -2.07 16.22
C ALA A 55 4.17 -2.93 16.87
N THR A 56 5.19 -3.32 16.11
CA THR A 56 6.28 -4.19 16.59
C THR A 56 7.21 -3.49 17.58
N SER A 57 7.50 -2.20 17.38
CA SER A 57 8.34 -1.43 18.32
C SER A 57 7.68 -1.26 19.69
N LYS A 58 6.35 -1.10 19.74
CA LYS A 58 5.60 -1.02 21.02
C LYS A 58 5.63 -2.35 21.77
N HIS A 59 5.35 -3.45 21.08
CA HIS A 59 5.33 -4.79 21.70
C HIS A 59 6.72 -5.22 22.18
N GLN A 60 7.79 -4.86 21.46
CA GLN A 60 9.15 -5.12 21.92
C GLN A 60 9.51 -4.34 23.19
N VAL A 61 9.00 -3.13 23.38
CA VAL A 61 9.25 -2.35 24.61
C VAL A 61 8.49 -2.94 25.80
N GLU A 62 7.28 -3.45 25.58
CA GLU A 62 6.41 -3.97 26.64
C GLU A 62 6.80 -5.38 27.10
N LEU A 63 7.15 -6.29 26.17
CA LEU A 63 7.59 -7.65 26.50
C LEU A 63 9.04 -7.70 27.05
N LEU A 64 9.83 -6.66 26.78
CA LEU A 64 11.21 -6.55 27.24
C LEU A 64 11.35 -5.46 28.30
N GLN A 65 10.48 -5.44 29.32
CA GLN A 65 10.85 -4.77 30.58
C GLN A 65 12.19 -5.38 31.04
N PRO A 66 13.29 -4.64 30.89
CA PRO A 66 14.59 -5.26 30.98
C PRO A 66 14.87 -5.49 32.46
N ASN A 67 15.09 -6.75 32.83
CA ASN A 67 15.96 -7.01 33.95
C ASN A 67 17.32 -6.38 33.57
N PRO A 68 17.78 -5.31 34.26
CA PRO A 68 18.96 -4.53 33.84
C PRO A 68 20.26 -5.34 33.84
N SER A 69 20.22 -6.57 34.36
CA SER A 69 21.35 -7.49 34.43
C SER A 69 21.58 -8.36 33.18
N LEU A 70 20.64 -8.40 32.21
CA LEU A 70 20.80 -9.26 31.03
C LEU A 70 21.50 -8.56 29.86
N PRO A 71 22.49 -9.21 29.20
CA PRO A 71 23.20 -8.64 28.06
C PRO A 71 22.25 -8.36 26.89
N ARG A 72 22.36 -7.15 26.33
CA ARG A 72 21.49 -6.55 25.29
C ARG A 72 21.42 -7.33 23.95
N ARG A 73 22.11 -8.46 23.82
CA ARG A 73 22.40 -9.16 22.56
C ARG A 73 21.36 -10.21 22.14
N SER A 74 20.36 -10.48 22.97
CA SER A 74 19.41 -11.59 22.77
C SER A 74 17.97 -11.13 22.52
N ARG A 75 17.75 -10.03 21.79
CA ARG A 75 16.38 -9.65 21.42
C ARG A 75 15.93 -10.50 20.23
N PRO A 76 14.89 -11.33 20.36
CA PRO A 76 14.37 -12.08 19.22
C PRO A 76 13.85 -11.09 18.17
N THR A 77 14.50 -11.08 17.00
CA THR A 77 14.02 -10.37 15.83
C THR A 77 13.19 -11.33 14.98
N TRP A 78 12.00 -10.91 14.58
CA TRP A 78 11.20 -11.67 13.64
C TRP A 78 11.93 -11.84 12.30
N PRO A 79 11.72 -12.96 11.58
CA PRO A 79 12.40 -13.19 10.31
C PRO A 79 11.91 -12.21 9.23
N ALA A 80 12.77 -11.87 8.27
CA ALA A 80 12.47 -10.87 7.25
C ALA A 80 11.21 -11.17 6.42
N TRP A 81 10.91 -12.45 6.18
CA TRP A 81 9.72 -12.86 5.44
C TRP A 81 8.42 -12.49 6.15
N TYR A 82 8.41 -12.48 7.49
CA TYR A 82 7.24 -12.08 8.27
C TYR A 82 6.92 -10.60 8.06
N HIS A 83 7.94 -9.75 8.11
CA HIS A 83 7.79 -8.32 7.83
C HIS A 83 7.34 -8.07 6.39
N TYR A 84 7.88 -8.83 5.43
CA TYR A 84 7.50 -8.73 4.03
C TYR A 84 6.02 -9.09 3.81
N LEU A 85 5.59 -10.25 4.33
CA LEU A 85 4.20 -10.71 4.22
C LEU A 85 3.22 -9.73 4.85
N PHE A 86 3.56 -9.14 6.01
CA PHE A 86 2.70 -8.12 6.61
C PHE A 86 2.53 -6.91 5.68
N VAL A 87 3.63 -6.37 5.16
CA VAL A 87 3.62 -5.15 4.35
C VAL A 87 2.88 -5.35 3.03
N VAL A 88 3.20 -6.44 2.33
CA VAL A 88 2.53 -6.78 1.07
C VAL A 88 1.07 -7.14 1.31
N GLY A 89 0.78 -7.97 2.32
CA GLY A 89 -0.59 -8.33 2.67
C GLY A 89 -1.44 -7.10 3.03
N PHE A 90 -0.88 -6.14 3.76
CA PHE A 90 -1.53 -4.86 4.04
C PHE A 90 -1.86 -4.10 2.75
N ALA A 91 -0.90 -3.95 1.84
CA ALA A 91 -1.13 -3.26 0.57
C ALA A 91 -2.17 -3.98 -0.30
N MET A 92 -2.11 -5.31 -0.37
CA MET A 92 -3.08 -6.12 -1.13
C MET A 92 -4.50 -6.00 -0.59
N LEU A 93 -4.69 -5.91 0.73
CA LEU A 93 -6.02 -5.67 1.30
C LEU A 93 -6.60 -4.31 0.87
N VAL A 94 -5.74 -3.29 0.76
CA VAL A 94 -6.17 -1.98 0.24
C VAL A 94 -6.46 -2.07 -1.27
N GLY A 95 -5.63 -2.75 -2.06
CA GLY A 95 -5.87 -2.98 -3.49
C GLY A 95 -7.19 -3.70 -3.74
N ILE A 96 -7.49 -4.77 -2.98
CA ILE A 96 -8.79 -5.47 -3.05
C ILE A 96 -9.94 -4.53 -2.71
N ALA A 97 -9.78 -3.67 -1.69
CA ALA A 97 -10.82 -2.69 -1.34
C ALA A 97 -11.02 -1.64 -2.45
N TRP A 98 -9.96 -1.27 -3.16
CA TRP A 98 -10.00 -0.37 -4.31
C TRP A 98 -10.77 -0.97 -5.48
N GLU A 99 -10.41 -2.18 -5.93
CA GLU A 99 -11.14 -2.90 -6.99
C GLU A 99 -12.61 -3.11 -6.65
N PHE A 100 -12.93 -3.40 -5.38
CA PHE A 100 -14.31 -3.53 -4.96
C PHE A 100 -15.06 -2.19 -5.04
N GLN A 101 -14.40 -1.08 -4.73
CA GLN A 101 -14.96 0.25 -4.91
C GLN A 101 -15.21 0.57 -6.39
N GLU A 102 -14.30 0.20 -7.29
CA GLU A 102 -14.48 0.37 -8.74
C GLU A 102 -15.64 -0.47 -9.26
N PHE A 103 -15.73 -1.74 -8.84
CA PHE A 103 -16.86 -2.60 -9.15
C PHE A 103 -18.18 -1.96 -8.71
N VAL A 104 -18.26 -1.47 -7.48
CA VAL A 104 -19.47 -0.80 -6.97
C VAL A 104 -19.77 0.46 -7.78
N PHE A 105 -18.77 1.25 -8.14
CA PHE A 105 -18.93 2.44 -8.98
C PHE A 105 -19.52 2.07 -10.35
N ASP A 106 -19.00 1.01 -10.97
CA ASP A 106 -19.48 0.49 -12.25
C ASP A 106 -20.91 -0.04 -12.21
N GLN A 107 -21.32 -0.65 -11.09
CA GLN A 107 -22.70 -1.14 -10.92
C GLN A 107 -23.70 -0.05 -10.50
N THR A 108 -23.23 1.14 -10.13
CA THR A 108 -24.08 2.22 -9.61
C THR A 108 -23.93 3.50 -10.42
N VAL A 109 -22.91 4.30 -10.14
CA VAL A 109 -22.68 5.62 -10.73
C VAL A 109 -22.53 5.52 -12.24
N SER A 110 -21.73 4.59 -12.75
CA SER A 110 -21.53 4.44 -14.20
C SER A 110 -22.83 4.12 -14.93
N VAL A 111 -23.70 3.29 -14.34
CA VAL A 111 -25.03 2.99 -14.90
C VAL A 111 -25.98 4.18 -14.82
N TRP A 112 -25.96 4.93 -13.71
CA TRP A 112 -26.88 6.07 -13.51
C TRP A 112 -26.55 7.28 -14.37
N PHE A 113 -25.27 7.50 -14.67
CA PHE A 113 -24.78 8.69 -15.36
C PHE A 113 -24.14 8.41 -16.72
N ASP A 114 -24.19 7.16 -17.20
CA ASP A 114 -23.60 6.71 -18.47
C ASP A 114 -22.08 7.02 -18.54
N PHE A 115 -21.37 6.80 -17.43
CA PHE A 115 -19.92 6.95 -17.39
C PHE A 115 -19.19 5.70 -17.92
N PRO A 116 -17.97 5.86 -18.46
CA PRO A 116 -17.13 4.71 -18.79
C PRO A 116 -16.90 3.82 -17.56
N LYS A 117 -16.73 2.52 -17.81
CA LYS A 117 -16.38 1.57 -16.76
C LYS A 117 -14.97 1.86 -16.23
N ALA A 118 -14.83 1.85 -14.92
CA ALA A 118 -13.54 1.83 -14.25
C ALA A 118 -12.88 0.46 -14.43
N GLN A 119 -13.62 -0.62 -14.23
CA GLN A 119 -13.13 -1.99 -14.31
C GLN A 119 -13.48 -2.63 -15.67
N ILE A 120 -12.49 -2.75 -16.55
CA ILE A 120 -12.72 -3.22 -17.93
C ILE A 120 -12.94 -4.73 -17.98
N SER A 121 -12.14 -5.51 -17.23
CA SER A 121 -12.21 -6.97 -17.24
C SER A 121 -11.55 -7.61 -16.01
N LEU A 122 -11.81 -8.90 -15.79
CA LEU A 122 -11.11 -9.66 -14.74
C LEU A 122 -9.59 -9.72 -14.96
N ALA A 123 -9.14 -9.79 -16.22
CA ALA A 123 -7.71 -9.82 -16.53
C ALA A 123 -7.02 -8.50 -16.14
N ASP A 124 -7.75 -7.39 -16.22
CA ASP A 124 -7.31 -6.06 -15.81
C ASP A 124 -7.08 -6.02 -14.30
N THR A 125 -8.11 -6.33 -13.52
CA THR A 125 -8.02 -6.45 -12.05
C THR A 125 -6.89 -7.36 -11.58
N MET A 126 -6.65 -8.50 -12.25
CA MET A 126 -5.54 -9.39 -11.90
C MET A 126 -4.17 -8.76 -12.18
N LYS A 127 -4.05 -7.95 -13.23
CA LYS A 127 -2.85 -7.15 -13.54
C LYS A 127 -2.69 -6.03 -12.51
N ASP A 128 -3.77 -5.41 -12.07
CA ASP A 128 -3.75 -4.31 -11.09
C ASP A 128 -3.30 -4.83 -9.72
N PHE A 129 -3.81 -5.99 -9.28
CA PHE A 129 -3.30 -6.72 -8.11
C PHE A 129 -1.81 -7.08 -8.21
N LEU A 130 -1.34 -7.48 -9.38
CA LEU A 130 0.08 -7.75 -9.59
C LEU A 130 0.91 -6.47 -9.42
N LEU A 131 0.42 -5.33 -9.92
CA LEU A 131 1.11 -4.04 -9.83
C LEU A 131 1.12 -3.50 -8.40
N ASP A 132 0.03 -3.64 -7.66
CA ASP A 132 -0.05 -3.32 -6.23
C ASP A 132 0.99 -4.14 -5.44
N TRP A 133 1.04 -5.45 -5.70
CA TRP A 133 2.01 -6.36 -5.10
C TRP A 133 3.46 -5.96 -5.41
N LEU A 134 3.76 -5.62 -6.67
CA LEU A 134 5.07 -5.17 -7.11
C LEU A 134 5.47 -3.86 -6.44
N GLY A 135 4.57 -2.87 -6.41
CA GLY A 135 4.79 -1.58 -5.75
C GLY A 135 5.07 -1.75 -4.25
N ALA A 136 4.27 -2.55 -3.56
CA ALA A 136 4.47 -2.85 -2.14
C ALA A 136 5.78 -3.59 -1.87
N SER A 137 6.16 -4.50 -2.77
CA SER A 137 7.43 -5.22 -2.70
C SER A 137 8.63 -4.27 -2.84
N VAL A 138 8.56 -3.34 -3.78
CA VAL A 138 9.57 -2.28 -3.94
C VAL A 138 9.66 -1.43 -2.68
N ALA A 139 8.52 -1.01 -2.13
CA ALA A 139 8.49 -0.26 -0.88
C ALA A 139 9.19 -1.02 0.25
N PHE A 140 8.90 -2.32 0.40
CA PHE A 140 9.57 -3.16 1.38
C PHE A 140 11.09 -3.18 1.18
N PHE A 141 11.59 -3.61 0.01
CA PHE A 141 13.03 -3.81 -0.17
C PHE A 141 13.84 -2.51 -0.11
N VAL A 142 13.28 -1.40 -0.59
CA VAL A 142 13.94 -0.09 -0.60
C VAL A 142 13.94 0.55 0.78
N PHE A 143 12.83 0.45 1.53
CA PHE A 143 12.67 1.20 2.78
C PHE A 143 12.81 0.37 4.06
N ARG A 144 12.89 -0.98 4.00
CA ARG A 144 13.02 -1.86 5.19
C ARG A 144 14.21 -1.56 6.10
N LYS A 145 15.30 -0.96 5.59
CA LYS A 145 16.48 -0.62 6.41
C LYS A 145 16.28 0.66 7.24
N ARG A 146 15.27 1.45 6.91
CA ARG A 146 14.92 2.69 7.61
C ARG A 146 13.82 2.47 8.66
N VAL A 147 13.53 1.19 8.93
CA VAL A 147 12.47 0.61 9.75
C VAL A 147 13.14 -0.41 10.68
#